data_AF-A0A6C0BY38-F1
#
_entry.id   AF-A0A6C0BY38-F1
#
_cell.length_a   1.000
_cell.length_b   1.000
_cell.length_c   1.000
_cell.angle_alpha   90.00
_cell.angle_beta   90.00
_cell.angle_gamma   90.00
#
_symmetry.space_group_name_H-M   'P 1'
#
loop_
_entity.id
_entity.type
_entity.pdbx_description
1 polymer ?
#
loop_
_entity_poly.entity_id
_entity_poly.type
_entity_poly.pdbx_seq_one_letter_code
_entity_poly.pdbx_strand_id
1 'polypeptide(L)'
;MANYGDSCDWTKTLLWITPSCLLTGIIAAFLGQWDTAIGEVAVFVTSVLHWRDPRPGSRLRMLDMIVVRVSLVVHLQAIWLAASILLLGAMVVSIACFCWSHHRDSYAHHAAGWIMACVSNLLLARERYL
;
A
#
# COMPACT_ATOMS: atom_id res chain seq x y z
N MET A 1 -17.67 -2.44 21.76
CA MET A 1 -17.97 -3.33 20.63
C MET A 1 -18.28 -2.45 19.44
N ALA A 2 -17.40 -2.40 18.43
CA ALA A 2 -17.64 -1.57 17.25
C ALA A 2 -18.84 -2.14 16.48
N ASN A 3 -19.80 -1.29 16.13
CA ASN A 3 -20.93 -1.62 15.27
C ASN A 3 -20.40 -2.06 13.90
N TYR A 4 -20.45 -3.37 13.62
CA TYR A 4 -20.05 -3.93 12.33
C TYR A 4 -21.01 -3.54 11.17
N GLY A 5 -22.16 -2.92 11.47
CA GLY A 5 -23.16 -2.51 10.46
C GLY A 5 -22.67 -1.43 9.49
N ASP A 6 -21.90 -0.45 9.97
CA ASP A 6 -21.41 0.67 9.13
C ASP A 6 -20.09 0.34 8.39
N SER A 7 -19.49 -0.81 8.69
CA SER A 7 -18.22 -1.24 8.07
C SER A 7 -18.37 -1.72 6.61
N CYS A 8 -19.59 -2.05 6.18
CA CYS A 8 -19.86 -2.66 4.88
C CYS A 8 -19.59 -1.72 3.69
N ASP A 9 -19.80 -0.40 3.83
CA ASP A 9 -19.64 0.54 2.70
C ASP A 9 -18.21 1.05 2.53
N TRP A 10 -17.47 1.24 3.62
CA TRP A 10 -16.07 1.69 3.55
C TRP A 10 -15.10 0.61 3.06
N THR A 11 -15.42 -0.66 3.35
CA THR A 11 -14.72 -1.83 2.80
C THR A 11 -14.75 -1.80 1.26
N LYS A 12 -15.87 -1.38 0.66
CA LYS A 12 -16.00 -1.23 -0.80
C LYS A 12 -15.15 -0.06 -1.30
N THR A 13 -15.05 1.04 -0.56
CA THR A 13 -14.21 2.20 -0.94
C THR A 13 -12.73 1.85 -1.04
N LEU A 14 -12.20 1.03 -0.11
CA LEU A 14 -10.81 0.57 -0.20
C LEU A 14 -10.56 -0.36 -1.39
N LEU A 15 -11.53 -1.19 -1.75
CA LEU A 15 -11.49 -2.00 -2.97
C LEU A 15 -11.32 -1.13 -4.23
N TRP A 16 -11.86 0.08 -4.26
CA TRP A 16 -11.71 1.01 -5.38
C TRP A 16 -10.33 1.68 -5.43
N ILE A 17 -9.63 1.75 -4.30
CA ILE A 17 -8.26 2.29 -4.24
C ILE A 17 -7.23 1.20 -4.53
N THR A 18 -7.50 -0.06 -4.19
CA THR A 18 -6.57 -1.18 -4.45
C THR A 18 -6.00 -1.26 -5.89
N PRO A 19 -6.78 -0.98 -6.97
CA PRO A 19 -6.26 -0.90 -8.34
C PRO A 19 -5.17 0.15 -8.57
N SER A 20 -5.07 1.20 -7.75
CA SER A 20 -4.03 2.21 -7.92
C SER A 20 -2.63 1.63 -7.68
N CYS A 21 -2.50 0.66 -6.78
CA CYS A 21 -1.25 -0.05 -6.52
C CYS A 21 -0.85 -0.95 -7.71
N LEU A 22 -1.82 -1.60 -8.36
CA LEU A 22 -1.56 -2.31 -9.61
C LEU A 22 -1.06 -1.35 -10.70
N LEU A 23 -1.69 -0.18 -10.83
CA LEU A 23 -1.28 0.82 -11.81
C LEU A 23 0.15 1.33 -11.56
N THR A 24 0.50 1.66 -10.31
CA THR A 24 1.86 2.07 -9.94
C THR A 24 2.87 0.95 -10.16
N GLY A 25 2.50 -0.30 -9.91
CA GLY A 25 3.32 -1.48 -10.24
C GLY A 25 3.57 -1.65 -11.74
N ILE A 26 2.54 -1.46 -12.58
CA ILE A 26 2.68 -1.49 -14.05
C ILE A 26 3.61 -0.37 -14.52
N ILE A 27 3.44 0.85 -14.01
CA ILE A 27 4.32 1.98 -14.33
C ILE A 27 5.75 1.65 -13.92
N ALA A 28 5.98 1.15 -12.70
CA ALA A 28 7.31 0.74 -12.25
C ALA A 28 7.93 -0.32 -13.16
N ALA A 29 7.15 -1.29 -13.65
CA ALA A 29 7.62 -2.32 -14.58
C ALA A 29 8.03 -1.74 -15.94
N PHE A 30 7.22 -0.85 -16.54
CA PHE A 30 7.58 -0.13 -17.76
C PHE A 30 8.86 0.68 -17.60
N LEU A 31 9.12 1.12 -16.37
CA LEU A 31 10.28 1.91 -16.01
C LEU A 31 11.50 1.08 -15.56
N GLY A 32 11.44 -0.26 -15.72
CA GLY A 32 12.52 -1.18 -15.35
C GLY A 32 12.74 -1.38 -13.85
N GLN A 33 11.85 -0.85 -12.99
CA GLN A 33 11.90 -0.97 -11.54
C GLN A 33 11.20 -2.25 -11.07
N TRP A 34 11.76 -3.40 -11.43
CA TRP A 34 11.12 -4.71 -11.24
C TRP A 34 10.85 -5.07 -9.78
N ASP A 35 11.74 -4.73 -8.85
CA ASP A 35 11.56 -5.03 -7.43
C ASP A 35 10.31 -4.34 -6.87
N THR A 36 10.18 -3.04 -7.16
CA THR A 36 9.01 -2.22 -6.82
C THR A 36 7.75 -2.76 -7.49
N ALA A 37 7.83 -3.07 -8.79
CA ALA A 37 6.70 -3.59 -9.55
C ALA A 37 6.15 -4.91 -8.99
N ILE A 38 7.03 -5.85 -8.66
CA ILE A 38 6.66 -7.13 -8.05
C ILE A 38 6.00 -6.92 -6.70
N GLY A 39 6.56 -6.02 -5.86
CA GLY A 39 5.99 -5.67 -4.57
C GLY A 39 4.56 -5.14 -4.67
N GLU A 40 4.32 -4.21 -5.59
CA GLU A 40 3.01 -3.60 -5.83
C GLU A 40 1.98 -4.61 -6.38
N VAL A 41 2.38 -5.45 -7.33
CA VAL A 41 1.50 -6.51 -7.86
C VAL A 41 1.17 -7.52 -6.77
N ALA A 42 2.14 -7.90 -5.93
CA ALA A 42 1.90 -8.79 -4.82
C ALA A 42 0.90 -8.20 -3.82
N VAL A 43 1.07 -6.92 -3.45
CA VAL A 43 0.13 -6.19 -2.58
C VAL A 43 -1.27 -6.18 -3.19
N PHE A 44 -1.40 -5.84 -4.48
CA PHE A 44 -2.70 -5.88 -5.16
C PHE A 44 -3.38 -7.25 -5.05
N VAL A 45 -2.67 -8.32 -5.38
CA VAL A 45 -3.22 -9.68 -5.35
C VAL A 45 -3.64 -10.07 -3.94
N THR A 46 -2.78 -9.84 -2.94
CA THR A 46 -3.11 -10.21 -1.56
C THR A 46 -4.24 -9.37 -0.98
N SER A 47 -4.33 -8.09 -1.36
CA SER A 47 -5.39 -7.20 -0.89
C SER A 47 -6.74 -7.61 -1.48
N VAL A 48 -6.81 -7.96 -2.78
CA VAL A 48 -8.03 -8.54 -3.39
C VAL A 48 -8.46 -9.83 -2.69
N LEU A 49 -7.51 -10.71 -2.36
CA LEU A 49 -7.79 -11.94 -1.63
C LEU A 49 -8.24 -11.66 -0.18
N HIS A 50 -7.63 -10.69 0.49
CA HIS A 50 -8.03 -10.26 1.83
C HIS A 50 -9.48 -9.77 1.84
N TRP A 51 -9.88 -8.95 0.86
CA TRP A 51 -11.25 -8.43 0.78
C TRP A 51 -12.30 -9.51 0.51
N ARG A 52 -11.90 -10.67 -0.02
CA ARG A 52 -12.78 -11.84 -0.15
C ARG A 52 -13.10 -12.49 1.21
N ASP A 53 -12.19 -12.42 2.19
CA ASP A 53 -12.41 -12.88 3.56
C ASP A 53 -11.75 -11.93 4.60
N PRO A 54 -12.41 -10.81 4.92
CA PRO A 54 -11.83 -9.75 5.74
C PRO A 54 -11.82 -10.07 7.24
N ARG A 55 -12.23 -11.28 7.65
CA ARG A 55 -12.34 -11.68 9.05
C ARG A 55 -11.01 -11.49 9.79
N PRO A 56 -11.02 -10.91 11.01
CA PRO A 56 -9.83 -10.84 11.85
C PRO A 56 -9.21 -12.23 12.05
N GLY A 57 -7.90 -12.34 11.91
CA GLY A 57 -7.17 -13.61 12.05
C GLY A 57 -7.28 -14.56 10.85
N SER A 58 -7.94 -14.19 9.75
CA SER A 58 -7.93 -15.00 8.53
C SER A 58 -6.50 -15.12 7.99
N ARG A 59 -6.16 -16.30 7.44
CA ARG A 59 -4.83 -16.53 6.83
C ARG A 59 -4.57 -15.53 5.69
N LEU A 60 -5.62 -15.11 4.97
CA LEU A 60 -5.52 -14.16 3.88
C LEU A 60 -5.20 -12.74 4.37
N ARG A 61 -5.83 -12.29 5.46
CA ARG A 61 -5.46 -11.01 6.10
C ARG A 61 -4.01 -11.04 6.59
N MET A 62 -3.56 -12.14 7.18
CA MET A 62 -2.18 -12.26 7.64
C MET A 62 -1.18 -12.23 6.48
N LEU A 63 -1.50 -12.91 5.37
CA LEU A 63 -0.69 -12.90 4.16
C LEU A 63 -0.58 -11.49 3.58
N ASP A 64 -1.71 -10.79 3.40
CA ASP A 64 -1.73 -9.41 2.91
C ASP A 64 -0.89 -8.49 3.80
N MET A 65 -1.02 -8.65 5.11
CA MET A 65 -0.23 -7.91 6.09
C MET A 65 1.28 -8.13 5.97
N ILE A 66 1.71 -9.36 5.72
CA ILE A 66 3.13 -9.68 5.50
C ILE A 66 3.60 -9.03 4.20
N VAL A 67 2.83 -9.16 3.12
CA VAL A 67 3.19 -8.64 1.80
C VAL A 67 3.29 -7.12 1.81
N VAL A 68 2.35 -6.41 2.44
CA VAL A 68 2.43 -4.95 2.63
C VAL A 68 3.73 -4.56 3.34
N ARG A 69 4.10 -5.25 4.42
CA ARG A 69 5.34 -4.93 5.17
C ARG A 69 6.60 -5.18 4.34
N VAL A 70 6.65 -6.29 3.61
CA VAL A 70 7.77 -6.58 2.69
C VAL A 70 7.86 -5.53 1.60
N SER A 71 6.73 -5.16 1.00
CA SER A 71 6.68 -4.09 -0.01
C SER A 71 7.16 -2.75 0.56
N LEU A 72 6.79 -2.39 1.79
CA LEU A 72 7.28 -1.16 2.44
C LEU A 72 8.81 -1.15 2.56
N VAL A 73 9.43 -2.29 2.87
CA VAL A 73 10.90 -2.41 2.95
C VAL A 73 11.55 -2.23 1.58
N VAL A 74 11.01 -2.86 0.53
CA VAL A 74 11.48 -2.70 -0.86
C VAL A 74 11.44 -1.23 -1.28
N HIS A 75 10.34 -0.54 -0.99
CA HIS A 75 10.18 0.87 -1.28
C HIS A 75 11.16 1.75 -0.50
N LEU A 76 11.38 1.49 0.80
CA LEU A 76 12.38 2.21 1.59
C LEU A 76 13.79 2.04 1.01
N GLN A 77 14.16 0.84 0.56
CA GLN A 77 15.43 0.60 -0.11
C GLN A 77 15.52 1.41 -1.43
N ALA A 78 14.47 1.42 -2.24
CA ALA A 78 14.45 2.15 -3.49
C ALA A 78 14.57 3.68 -3.28
N ILE A 79 13.90 4.21 -2.25
CA ILE A 79 13.96 5.62 -1.82
C ILE A 79 15.36 5.97 -1.30
N TRP A 80 15.96 5.09 -0.50
CA TRP A 80 17.32 5.26 -0.02
C TRP A 80 18.32 5.39 -1.18
N LEU A 81 18.19 4.53 -2.19
CA LEU A 81 19.03 4.60 -3.39
C LEU A 81 18.78 5.85 -4.24
N ALA A 82 17.56 6.40 -4.23
CA ALA A 82 17.24 7.66 -4.89
C ALA A 82 17.72 8.90 -4.10
N ALA A 83 18.11 8.73 -2.83
CA ALA A 83 18.57 9.79 -1.93
C ALA A 83 17.59 10.98 -1.80
N SER A 84 16.28 10.72 -1.89
CA SER A 84 15.25 11.76 -1.87
C SER A 84 14.54 11.90 -0.54
N ILE A 85 14.71 13.06 0.09
CA ILE A 85 14.07 13.44 1.35
C ILE A 85 12.56 13.57 1.17
N LEU A 86 12.09 14.04 0.01
CA LEU A 86 10.67 14.18 -0.28
C LEU A 86 9.97 12.82 -0.27
N LEU A 87 10.55 11.84 -0.96
CA LEU A 87 10.05 10.47 -1.00
C LEU A 87 10.08 9.81 0.38
N LEU A 88 11.17 10.04 1.14
CA LEU A 88 11.27 9.55 2.50
C LEU A 88 10.15 10.12 3.39
N GLY A 89 9.85 11.41 3.27
CA GLY A 89 8.75 12.05 3.98
C GLY A 89 7.39 11.44 3.64
N ALA A 90 7.09 11.24 2.35
CA ALA A 90 5.87 10.59 1.91
C ALA A 90 5.74 9.16 2.46
N MET A 91 6.85 8.41 2.48
CA MET A 91 6.90 7.05 3.00
C MET A 91 6.67 6.99 4.52
N VAL A 92 7.26 7.91 5.28
CA VAL A 92 7.03 8.00 6.74
C VAL A 92 5.55 8.28 7.03
N VAL A 93 4.91 9.17 6.28
CA VAL A 93 3.46 9.43 6.41
C VAL A 93 2.67 8.16 6.08
N SER A 94 2.99 7.45 4.99
CA SER A 94 2.32 6.20 4.63
C SER A 94 2.44 5.14 5.73
N ILE A 95 3.63 4.94 6.29
CA ILE A 95 3.88 4.01 7.40
C ILE A 95 3.09 4.43 8.66
N ALA A 96 3.07 5.72 9.00
CA ALA A 96 2.32 6.23 10.14
C ALA A 96 0.81 5.99 9.97
N CYS A 97 0.27 6.30 8.79
CA CYS A 97 -1.11 6.02 8.42
C CYS A 97 -1.43 4.52 8.50
N PHE A 98 -0.55 3.67 7.99
CA PHE A 98 -0.67 2.23 8.06
C PHE A 98 -0.70 1.73 9.51
N CYS A 99 0.26 2.12 10.36
CA CYS A 99 0.31 1.75 11.77
C CYS A 99 -0.93 2.23 12.53
N TRP A 100 -1.36 3.47 12.29
CA TRP A 100 -2.55 4.03 12.92
C TRP A 100 -3.83 3.31 12.48
N SER A 101 -3.94 3.01 11.18
CA SER A 101 -5.06 2.25 10.63
C SER A 101 -5.16 0.88 11.28
N HIS A 102 -4.02 0.22 11.55
CA HIS A 102 -3.97 -1.08 12.18
C HIS A 102 -4.33 -1.04 13.68
N HIS A 103 -3.90 0.01 14.39
CA HIS A 103 -4.16 0.14 15.82
C HIS A 103 -5.60 0.58 16.14
N ARG A 104 -6.19 1.42 15.30
CA ARG A 104 -7.52 2.03 15.51
C ARG A 104 -8.62 1.44 14.62
N ASP A 105 -8.30 0.45 13.79
CA ASP A 105 -9.16 -0.05 12.71
C ASP A 105 -9.79 1.10 11.89
N SER A 106 -8.97 2.12 11.59
CA SER A 106 -9.43 3.35 10.95
C SER A 106 -9.25 3.31 9.42
N TYR A 107 -10.36 3.19 8.70
CA TYR A 107 -10.39 3.15 7.23
C TYR A 107 -9.85 4.44 6.58
N ALA A 108 -10.14 5.61 7.14
CA ALA A 108 -9.67 6.88 6.60
C ALA A 108 -8.13 6.96 6.58
N HIS A 109 -7.49 6.51 7.67
CA HIS A 109 -6.04 6.44 7.75
C HIS A 109 -5.48 5.37 6.81
N HIS A 110 -6.19 4.25 6.64
CA HIS A 110 -5.81 3.22 5.67
C HIS A 110 -5.79 3.78 4.25
N ALA A 111 -6.89 4.42 3.82
CA ALA A 111 -7.01 5.02 2.50
C ALA A 111 -5.96 6.12 2.27
N ALA A 112 -5.73 6.99 3.26
CA ALA A 112 -4.68 8.00 3.20
C ALA A 112 -3.29 7.38 3.04
N GLY A 113 -2.99 6.30 3.79
CA GLY A 113 -1.72 5.57 3.67
C GLY A 113 -1.50 4.98 2.28
N TRP A 114 -2.55 4.41 1.68
CA TRP A 114 -2.52 3.87 0.31
C TRP A 114 -2.31 4.95 -0.74
N ILE A 115 -3.05 6.06 -0.66
CA ILE A 115 -2.91 7.19 -1.58
C ILE A 115 -1.47 7.72 -1.51
N MET A 116 -0.94 7.92 -0.30
CA MET A 116 0.43 8.41 -0.11
C MET A 116 1.48 7.42 -0.62
N ALA A 117 1.27 6.11 -0.45
CA ALA A 117 2.16 5.09 -1.02
C ALA A 117 2.17 5.17 -2.55
N CYS A 118 0.99 5.22 -3.18
CA CYS A 118 0.88 5.30 -4.64
C CYS A 118 1.51 6.59 -5.19
N VAL A 119 1.28 7.73 -4.52
CA VAL A 119 1.92 9.01 -4.90
C VAL A 119 3.44 8.93 -4.76
N SER A 120 3.94 8.34 -3.67
CA SER A 120 5.38 8.12 -3.48
C SER A 120 5.97 7.29 -4.62
N ASN A 121 5.26 6.27 -5.08
CA ASN A 121 5.70 5.40 -6.18
C ASN A 121 5.76 6.14 -7.51
N LEU A 122 4.79 7.01 -7.80
CA LEU A 122 4.81 7.86 -8.99
C LEU A 122 5.97 8.88 -8.95
N LEU A 123 6.28 9.42 -7.78
CA LEU A 123 7.41 10.34 -7.61
C LEU A 123 8.76 9.62 -7.73
N LEU A 124 8.88 8.41 -7.15
CA LEU A 124 10.07 7.56 -7.27
C LEU A 124 10.31 7.14 -8.73
N ALA A 125 9.24 6.81 -9.45
CA ALA A 125 9.26 6.57 -10.89
C ALA A 125 9.84 7.77 -11.65
N ARG A 126 9.42 8.99 -11.31
CA ARG A 126 9.92 10.23 -11.94
C ARG A 126 11.40 10.48 -11.64
N GLU A 127 11.83 10.35 -10.39
CA GLU A 127 13.20 10.71 -9.98
C GLU A 127 14.28 9.82 -10.57
N ARG A 128 13.98 8.55 -10.89
CA ARG A 128 14.96 7.67 -11.57
C ARG A 128 15.10 7.93 -13.07
N TYR A 129 14.26 8.79 -13.64
CA TYR A 129 14.24 9.12 -15.07
C TYR A 129 14.83 10.49 -15.40
N LEU A 130 15.12 11.31 -14.39
CA LEU A 130 15.76 12.62 -14.51
C LEU A 130 17.21 12.52 -14.07
#